data_AF-A0A2T0HM94-F1
#
_entry.id   AF-A0A2T0HM94-F1
#
_cell.length_a   1.000
_cell.length_b   1.000
_cell.length_c   1.000
_cell.angle_alpha   90.00
_cell.angle_beta   90.00
_cell.angle_gamma   90.00
#
_symmetry.space_group_name_H-M   'P 1'
#
loop_
_entity.id
_entity.type
_entity.pdbx_description
1 polymer ?
#
loop_
_entity_poly.entity_id
_entity_poly.type
_entity_poly.pdbx_seq_one_letter_code
_entity_poly.pdbx_strand_id
1 'polypeptide(L)'
;MKDQDLLGLAAKAAGLDIGWYGGAPFYVEDNEPIRWNPLERDGDALRLAVLLSLRVEPYTGVKIHDRYPVANITDVYSLHSHNVKLSELHGLDPAAATRRAIVRAAAEIGKALA
;
A
#
# COMPACT_ATOMS: atom_id res chain seq x y z
N MET A 1 10.85 -2.56 -8.80
CA MET A 1 11.13 -1.41 -7.91
C MET A 1 11.59 -1.96 -6.57
N LYS A 2 12.59 -1.36 -5.93
CA LYS A 2 13.01 -1.78 -4.59
C LYS A 2 12.00 -1.27 -3.57
N ASP A 3 11.88 -1.94 -2.43
CA ASP A 3 10.93 -1.54 -1.38
C ASP A 3 11.22 -0.12 -0.85
N GLN A 4 12.49 0.31 -0.87
CA GLN A 4 12.88 1.66 -0.50
C GLN A 4 12.28 2.73 -1.43
N ASP A 5 12.39 2.53 -2.75
CA ASP A 5 11.80 3.44 -3.75
C ASP A 5 10.27 3.42 -3.68
N LEU A 6 9.71 2.24 -3.46
CA LEU A 6 8.27 2.03 -3.30
C LEU A 6 7.71 2.82 -2.12
N LEU A 7 8.38 2.73 -0.96
CA LEU A 7 8.01 3.45 0.25
C LEU A 7 8.22 4.96 0.11
N GLY A 8 9.28 5.40 -0.58
CA GLY A 8 9.50 6.82 -0.88
C GLY A 8 8.37 7.45 -1.71
N LEU A 9 7.93 6.76 -2.77
CA LEU A 9 6.80 7.22 -3.58
C LEU A 9 5.48 7.20 -2.81
N ALA A 10 5.25 6.16 -1.99
CA ALA A 10 4.06 6.09 -1.14
C ALA A 10 4.03 7.22 -0.10
N ALA A 11 5.17 7.55 0.52
CA ALA A 11 5.30 8.68 1.44
C ALA A 11 5.01 10.00 0.74
N LYS A 12 5.53 10.19 -0.48
CA LYS A 12 5.23 11.37 -1.30
C LYS A 12 3.74 11.52 -1.55
N ALA A 13 3.03 10.43 -1.87
CA ALA A 13 1.57 10.47 -2.03
C ALA A 13 0.85 10.87 -0.74
N ALA A 14 1.35 10.39 0.41
CA ALA A 14 0.85 10.73 1.74
C ALA A 14 1.24 12.14 2.21
N GLY A 15 2.03 12.89 1.44
CA GLY A 15 2.55 14.19 1.85
C GLY A 15 3.57 14.11 3.00
N LEU A 16 4.19 12.95 3.20
CA LEU A 16 5.18 12.73 4.25
C LEU A 16 6.60 12.91 3.69
N ASP A 17 7.43 13.64 4.44
CA ASP A 17 8.89 13.59 4.26
C ASP A 17 9.45 12.49 5.16
N ILE A 18 10.13 11.51 4.56
CA ILE A 18 10.63 10.33 5.28
C ILE A 18 12.14 10.21 5.23
N GLY A 19 12.73 9.90 6.38
CA GLY A 19 14.13 9.49 6.53
C GLY A 19 14.27 7.97 6.66
N TRP A 20 15.53 7.51 6.65
CA TRP A 20 15.89 6.10 6.83
C TRP A 20 16.84 5.93 8.00
N TYR A 21 16.50 5.06 8.95
CA TYR A 21 17.38 4.72 10.08
C TYR A 21 17.38 3.21 10.30
N GLY A 22 18.56 2.59 10.28
CA GLY A 22 18.68 1.13 10.42
C GLY A 22 17.90 0.33 9.38
N GLY A 23 17.66 0.90 8.19
CA GLY A 23 16.85 0.29 7.13
C GLY A 23 15.33 0.45 7.27
N ALA A 24 14.84 1.07 8.33
CA ALA A 24 13.41 1.36 8.52
C ALA A 24 13.09 2.82 8.14
N PRO A 25 11.94 3.09 7.48
CA PRO A 25 11.50 4.45 7.23
C PRO A 25 10.87 5.07 8.47
N PHE A 26 11.05 6.37 8.62
CA PHE A 26 10.41 7.17 9.67
C PHE A 26 10.08 8.57 9.14
N TYR A 27 9.09 9.22 9.74
CA TYR A 27 8.87 10.66 9.61
C TYR A 27 9.01 11.32 10.99
N VAL A 28 9.03 12.65 11.05
CA VAL A 28 9.07 13.40 12.31
C VAL A 28 7.70 14.02 12.57
N GLU A 29 7.16 13.78 13.75
CA GLU A 29 5.92 14.38 14.25
C GLU A 29 6.20 14.90 15.67
N ASP A 30 5.87 16.15 15.96
CA ASP A 30 6.12 16.79 17.26
C ASP A 30 7.57 16.64 17.79
N ASN A 31 8.56 16.78 16.89
CA ASN A 31 10.00 16.57 17.13
C ASN A 31 10.40 15.13 17.53
N GLU A 32 9.50 14.17 17.42
CA GLU A 32 9.78 12.76 17.70
C GLU A 32 9.82 11.93 16.40
N PRO A 33 10.79 11.02 16.24
CA PRO A 33 10.85 10.14 15.08
C PRO A 33 9.80 9.04 15.19
N ILE A 34 8.83 9.05 14.28
CA ILE A 34 7.77 8.04 14.19
C ILE A 34 8.12 7.04 13.09
N ARG A 35 8.35 5.78 13.49
CA ARG A 35 8.53 4.69 12.52
C ARG A 35 7.28 4.57 11.65
N TRP A 36 7.49 4.53 10.33
CA TRP A 36 6.44 4.38 9.35
C TRP A 36 6.84 3.33 8.33
N ASN A 37 6.23 2.16 8.41
CA ASN A 37 6.49 1.09 7.44
C ASN A 37 5.19 0.38 7.06
N PRO A 38 4.43 0.92 6.09
CA PRO A 38 3.19 0.30 5.63
C PRO A 38 3.39 -1.06 4.94
N LEU A 39 4.62 -1.51 4.63
CA LEU A 39 4.85 -2.89 4.18
C LEU A 39 4.86 -3.90 5.34
N GLU A 40 5.18 -3.46 6.56
CA GLU A 40 5.31 -4.33 7.75
C GLU A 40 4.25 -4.06 8.81
N ARG A 41 3.69 -2.85 8.88
CA ARG A 41 2.79 -2.40 9.94
C ARG A 41 1.40 -2.16 9.39
N ASP A 42 0.44 -2.97 9.83
CA ASP A 42 -0.95 -2.90 9.38
C ASP A 42 -1.58 -1.52 9.61
N GLY A 43 -1.28 -0.89 10.74
CA GLY A 43 -1.79 0.44 11.07
C GLY A 43 -1.31 1.53 10.11
N ASP A 44 -0.08 1.44 9.60
CA ASP A 44 0.45 2.41 8.65
C ASP A 44 -0.18 2.20 7.28
N ALA A 45 -0.33 0.93 6.86
CA ALA A 45 -0.99 0.58 5.61
C ALA A 45 -2.47 1.01 5.60
N LEU A 46 -3.21 0.72 6.68
CA LEU A 46 -4.61 1.09 6.79
C LEU A 46 -4.78 2.62 6.78
N ARG A 47 -3.97 3.36 7.56
CA ARG A 47 -4.00 4.83 7.53
C ARG A 47 -3.68 5.38 6.15
N LEU A 48 -2.69 4.81 5.46
CA LEU A 48 -2.34 5.19 4.10
C LEU A 48 -3.49 4.96 3.11
N ALA A 49 -4.18 3.82 3.20
CA ALA A 49 -5.34 3.53 2.37
C ALA A 49 -6.49 4.53 2.61
N VAL A 50 -6.77 4.86 3.87
CA VAL A 50 -7.80 5.86 4.22
C VAL A 50 -7.40 7.25 3.72
N LEU A 51 -6.17 7.67 4.01
CA LEU A 51 -5.63 8.98 3.61
C LEU A 51 -5.76 9.22 2.10
N LEU A 52 -5.44 8.20 1.31
CA LEU A 52 -5.46 8.28 -0.16
C LEU A 52 -6.81 7.88 -0.77
N SER A 53 -7.82 7.60 0.06
CA SER A 53 -9.14 7.13 -0.37
C SER A 53 -9.04 5.94 -1.34
N LEU A 54 -8.31 4.92 -0.91
CA LEU A 54 -8.15 3.67 -1.63
C LEU A 54 -9.26 2.70 -1.25
N ARG A 55 -9.95 2.15 -2.24
CA ARG A 55 -10.81 0.99 -2.05
C ARG A 55 -9.95 -0.28 -2.11
N VAL A 56 -9.94 -1.04 -1.02
CA VAL A 56 -9.15 -2.26 -0.86
C VAL A 56 -10.10 -3.45 -0.76
N GLU A 57 -9.97 -4.42 -1.66
CA GLU A 57 -10.86 -5.57 -1.75
C GLU A 57 -10.02 -6.87 -1.68
N PRO A 58 -9.83 -7.44 -0.46
CA PRO A 58 -9.18 -8.73 -0.31
C PRO A 58 -10.15 -9.88 -0.61
N TYR A 59 -9.75 -10.77 -1.50
CA TYR A 59 -10.46 -11.99 -1.85
C TYR A 59 -9.62 -13.19 -1.40
N THR A 60 -10.04 -13.90 -0.35
CA THR A 60 -9.34 -15.09 0.17
C THR A 60 -10.30 -16.27 0.21
N GLY A 61 -10.00 -17.34 -0.53
CA GLY A 61 -10.87 -18.52 -0.52
C GLY A 61 -12.24 -18.31 -1.20
N VAL A 62 -12.46 -17.18 -1.88
CA VAL A 62 -13.75 -16.82 -2.48
C VAL A 62 -13.75 -17.15 -3.97
N LYS A 63 -14.84 -17.78 -4.45
CA LYS A 63 -15.12 -17.87 -5.89
C LYS A 63 -15.75 -16.56 -6.35
N ILE A 64 -15.02 -15.80 -7.17
CA ILE A 64 -15.50 -14.52 -7.70
C ILE A 64 -16.49 -14.74 -8.87
N HIS A 65 -16.42 -15.89 -9.54
CA HIS A 65 -17.37 -16.27 -10.60
C HIS A 65 -17.39 -17.80 -10.77
N ASP A 66 -18.52 -18.37 -11.17
CA ASP A 66 -18.64 -19.82 -11.45
C ASP A 66 -17.62 -20.38 -12.45
N ARG A 67 -17.04 -19.51 -13.30
CA ARG A 67 -16.05 -19.86 -14.33
C ARG A 67 -14.60 -19.63 -13.94
N TYR A 68 -14.33 -18.98 -12.79
CA TYR A 68 -12.96 -18.67 -12.36
C TYR A 68 -12.57 -19.48 -11.11
N PRO A 69 -11.29 -19.84 -10.98
CA PRO A 69 -10.79 -20.48 -9.77
C PRO A 69 -10.99 -19.57 -8.55
N VAL A 70 -10.89 -20.17 -7.37
CA VAL A 70 -10.86 -19.44 -6.10
C VAL A 70 -9.79 -18.35 -6.17
N ALA A 71 -10.18 -17.11 -5.90
CA ALA A 71 -9.28 -15.99 -5.89
C ALA A 71 -8.60 -15.86 -4.52
N ASN A 72 -7.30 -15.60 -4.56
CA ASN A 72 -6.45 -15.29 -3.42
C ASN A 72 -5.65 -14.05 -3.79
N ILE A 73 -6.35 -12.92 -3.91
CA ILE A 73 -5.82 -11.64 -4.41
C ILE A 73 -6.35 -10.48 -3.60
N THR A 74 -5.64 -9.36 -3.59
CA THR A 74 -6.16 -8.08 -3.13
C THR A 74 -6.18 -7.11 -4.30
N ASP A 75 -7.36 -6.61 -4.64
CA ASP A 75 -7.50 -5.51 -5.57
C ASP A 75 -7.49 -4.17 -4.82
N VAL A 76 -6.82 -3.18 -5.42
CA VAL A 76 -6.80 -1.81 -4.91
C VAL A 76 -7.14 -0.83 -6.02
N TYR A 77 -8.05 0.09 -5.71
CA TYR A 77 -8.52 1.15 -6.60
C TYR A 77 -8.35 2.50 -5.92
N SER A 78 -7.87 3.52 -6.63
CA SER A 78 -7.98 4.90 -6.15
C SER A 78 -9.34 5.48 -6.51
N LEU A 79 -10.01 6.11 -5.54
CA LEU A 79 -11.27 6.82 -5.79
C LEU A 79 -11.07 8.20 -6.43
N HIS A 80 -9.83 8.73 -6.42
CA HIS A 80 -9.47 10.02 -7.01
C HIS A 80 -8.72 9.89 -8.34
N SER A 81 -8.13 8.73 -8.62
CA SER A 81 -7.37 8.48 -9.85
C SER A 81 -7.84 7.19 -10.52
N HIS A 82 -8.56 7.34 -11.63
CA HIS A 82 -9.05 6.22 -12.44
C HIS A 82 -7.92 5.34 -13.02
N ASN A 83 -6.68 5.83 -13.01
CA ASN A 83 -5.52 5.12 -13.53
C ASN A 83 -4.87 4.18 -12.51
N VAL A 84 -5.27 4.22 -11.24
CA VAL A 84 -4.73 3.31 -10.22
C VAL A 84 -5.74 2.20 -9.98
N LYS A 85 -5.51 1.09 -10.69
CA LYS A 85 -6.15 -0.21 -10.48
C LYS A 85 -5.07 -1.27 -10.51
N LEU A 86 -4.88 -1.98 -9.41
CA LEU A 86 -3.91 -3.07 -9.32
C LEU A 86 -4.43 -4.24 -8.52
N SER A 87 -3.81 -5.39 -8.76
CA SER A 87 -4.05 -6.64 -8.03
C SER A 87 -2.73 -7.17 -7.47
N GLU A 88 -2.76 -7.67 -6.24
CA GLU A 88 -1.63 -8.37 -5.60
C GLU A 88 -2.06 -9.79 -5.24
N LEU A 89 -1.28 -10.80 -5.61
CA LEU A 89 -1.53 -12.19 -5.21
C LEU A 89 -1.19 -12.38 -3.72
N HIS A 90 -2.03 -13.12 -2.99
CA HIS A 90 -1.85 -13.36 -1.54
C HIS A 90 -0.61 -14.19 -1.21
N GLY A 91 -0.16 -15.06 -2.12
CA GLY A 91 0.91 -16.01 -1.83
C GLY A 91 0.58 -16.82 -0.57
N LEU A 92 1.49 -16.80 0.40
CA LEU A 92 1.30 -17.47 1.70
C LEU A 92 0.75 -16.55 2.80
N ASP A 93 0.75 -15.23 2.57
CA ASP A 93 0.36 -14.23 3.57
C ASP A 93 -0.56 -13.16 2.93
N PRO A 94 -1.89 -13.36 3.00
CA PRO A 94 -2.88 -12.40 2.52
C PRO A 94 -2.75 -11.01 3.13
N ALA A 95 -2.29 -10.89 4.38
CA ALA A 95 -2.12 -9.60 5.05
C ALA A 95 -0.92 -8.84 4.47
N ALA A 96 0.23 -9.52 4.30
CA ALA A 96 1.39 -8.93 3.65
C ALA A 96 1.11 -8.52 2.20
N ALA A 97 0.37 -9.34 1.44
CA ALA A 97 -0.04 -8.98 0.09
C ALA A 97 -0.99 -7.76 0.08
N THR A 98 -1.92 -7.69 1.02
CA THR A 98 -2.83 -6.54 1.13
C THR A 98 -2.08 -5.25 1.46
N ARG A 99 -1.15 -5.29 2.42
CA ARG A 99 -0.25 -4.16 2.72
C ARG A 99 0.51 -3.74 1.47
N ARG A 100 1.13 -4.69 0.77
CA ARG A 100 1.90 -4.41 -0.45
C ARG A 100 1.05 -3.81 -1.56
N ALA A 101 -0.18 -4.30 -1.76
CA ALA A 101 -1.12 -3.73 -2.73
C ALA A 101 -1.41 -2.24 -2.44
N ILE A 102 -1.65 -1.90 -1.17
CA ILE A 102 -1.85 -0.52 -0.72
C ILE A 102 -0.61 0.33 -1.01
N VAL A 103 0.58 -0.13 -0.64
CA VAL A 103 1.82 0.65 -0.87
C VAL A 103 2.08 0.84 -2.37
N ARG A 104 1.86 -0.18 -3.20
CA ARG A 104 1.97 -0.05 -4.65
C ARG A 104 1.00 0.97 -5.22
N ALA A 105 -0.25 0.99 -4.74
CA ALA A 105 -1.24 1.94 -5.21
C ALA A 105 -0.85 3.37 -4.81
N ALA A 106 -0.42 3.56 -3.56
CA ALA A 106 0.11 4.83 -3.07
C ALA A 106 1.34 5.29 -3.88
N ALA A 107 2.25 4.39 -4.20
CA ALA A 107 3.44 4.71 -4.98
C ALA A 107 3.11 5.15 -6.41
N GLU A 108 2.14 4.53 -7.08
CA GLU A 108 1.69 4.99 -8.41
C GLU A 108 1.08 6.40 -8.33
N ILE A 109 0.34 6.72 -7.27
CA ILE A 109 -0.15 8.09 -7.01
C ILE A 109 1.04 9.04 -6.83
N GLY A 110 1.99 8.71 -5.96
CA GLY A 110 3.15 9.57 -5.67
C GLY A 110 4.05 9.79 -6.88
N LYS A 111 4.15 8.78 -7.76
CA LYS A 111 4.86 8.89 -9.04
C LYS A 111 4.18 9.88 -9.99
N ALA A 112 2.85 9.94 -10.00
CA ALA A 112 2.08 10.88 -10.83
C ALA A 112 2.13 12.33 -10.32
N LEU A 113 2.58 12.55 -9.07
CA LEU A 113 2.82 13.89 -8.49
C LEU A 113 4.22 14.45 -8.83
N ALA A 114 5.01 13.77 -9.66
CA ALA A 114 6.34 14.22 -10.12
C ALA A 114 6.22 14.84 -11.51
#